data_AF-A0AA96PL73-F1
#
_entry.id   AF-A0AA96PL73-F1
#
_cell.length_a   1.000
_cell.length_b   1.000
_cell.length_c   1.000
_cell.angle_alpha   90.00
_cell.angle_beta   90.00
_cell.angle_gamma   90.00
#
_symmetry.space_group_name_H-M   'P 1'
#
loop_
_entity.id
_entity.type
_entity.pdbx_description
1 polymer ?
#
loop_
_entity_poly.entity_id
_entity_poly.type
_entity_poly.pdbx_seq_one_letter_code
_entity_poly.pdbx_strand_id
1 'polypeptide(L)'
;MRLLTVVAWALILSSGQGQAQETMTDREQMLTRSTKAGQEVGIGFAVRWNKNCEPVLPRLSIVTPPSHGSLCGRTITVTIRKNLVTDDQTCVGRRTRALQVIYTPRADFSGPDTVDYMIDWRRFRTRTHVDIQIAPATEPLAKPANIETAPGKPGDMIVPCAPLMSAAPNYRETI
;
A
#
# COMPACT_ATOMS: atom_id res chain seq x y z
N MET A 1 -9.02 -73.75 35.07
CA MET A 1 -8.69 -73.62 33.64
C MET A 1 -8.54 -72.14 33.34
N ARG A 2 -7.40 -71.74 32.77
CA ARG A 2 -6.91 -70.36 32.62
C ARG A 2 -7.86 -69.50 31.77
N LEU A 3 -8.02 -68.23 32.11
CA LEU A 3 -8.10 -67.16 31.11
C LEU A 3 -7.55 -65.86 31.71
N LEU A 4 -6.38 -65.45 31.22
CA LEU A 4 -5.75 -64.15 31.47
C LEU A 4 -6.39 -63.11 30.55
N THR A 5 -6.83 -61.97 31.09
CA THR A 5 -7.08 -60.76 30.30
C THR A 5 -6.21 -59.64 30.83
N VAL A 6 -5.13 -59.36 30.09
CA VAL A 6 -4.27 -58.19 30.26
C VAL A 6 -4.94 -57.05 29.49
N VAL A 7 -5.42 -56.02 30.18
CA VAL A 7 -5.89 -54.78 29.55
C VAL A 7 -4.67 -53.86 29.39
N ALA A 8 -4.20 -53.74 28.15
CA ALA A 8 -3.12 -52.83 27.78
C ALA A 8 -3.63 -51.37 27.79
N TRP A 9 -3.07 -50.55 28.67
CA TRP A 9 -3.29 -49.11 28.67
C TRP A 9 -2.47 -48.47 27.54
N ALA A 10 -3.13 -47.99 26.49
CA ALA A 10 -2.50 -47.16 25.48
C ALA A 10 -2.40 -45.72 26.01
N LEU A 11 -1.22 -45.37 26.54
CA LEU A 11 -0.83 -43.98 26.82
C LEU A 11 -0.62 -43.24 25.50
N ILE A 12 -1.63 -42.50 25.04
CA ILE A 12 -1.46 -41.53 23.97
C ILE A 12 -0.79 -40.30 24.59
N LEU A 13 0.55 -40.29 24.60
CA LEU A 13 1.33 -39.06 24.73
C LEU A 13 1.17 -38.27 23.43
N SER A 14 0.12 -37.45 23.35
CA SER A 14 0.10 -36.42 22.30
C SER A 14 1.06 -35.31 22.74
N SER A 15 2.28 -35.35 22.22
CA SER A 15 3.18 -34.21 22.22
C SER A 15 2.54 -33.08 21.41
N GLY A 16 1.77 -32.23 22.09
CA GLY A 16 1.27 -30.99 21.53
C GLY A 16 2.46 -30.08 21.24
N GLN A 17 3.01 -30.17 20.03
CA GLN A 17 3.88 -29.14 19.49
C GLN A 17 3.02 -27.90 19.31
N GLY A 18 3.09 -26.99 20.29
CA GLY A 18 2.56 -25.64 20.16
C GLY A 18 3.29 -24.95 19.01
N GLN A 19 2.69 -24.98 17.83
CA GLN A 19 3.04 -24.05 16.78
C GLN A 19 2.58 -22.68 17.26
N ALA A 20 3.53 -21.83 17.65
CA ALA A 20 3.27 -20.41 17.80
C ALA A 20 2.82 -19.88 16.43
N GLN A 21 1.51 -19.84 16.20
CA GLN A 21 0.94 -19.08 15.10
C GLN A 21 1.28 -17.62 15.39
N GLU A 22 2.26 -17.08 14.66
CA GLU A 22 2.54 -15.65 14.65
C GLU A 22 1.26 -14.93 14.21
N THR A 23 0.49 -14.42 15.19
CA THR A 23 -0.77 -13.73 14.94
C THR A 23 -0.46 -12.41 14.23
N MET A 24 -0.77 -12.36 12.94
CA MET A 24 -0.68 -11.15 12.15
C MET A 24 -1.66 -10.11 12.73
N THR A 25 -1.13 -8.98 13.19
CA THR A 25 -1.96 -7.87 13.66
C THR A 25 -2.42 -7.07 12.44
N ASP A 26 -3.72 -7.13 12.13
CA ASP A 26 -4.35 -6.26 11.13
C ASP A 26 -4.80 -4.96 11.79
N ARG A 27 -4.65 -3.85 11.08
CA ARG A 27 -5.05 -2.51 11.52
C ARG A 27 -5.85 -1.87 10.41
N GLU A 28 -6.91 -1.18 10.77
CA GLU A 28 -7.69 -0.38 9.83
C GLU A 28 -7.38 1.10 10.01
N GLN A 29 -7.31 1.81 8.89
CA GLN A 29 -7.11 3.25 8.86
C GLN A 29 -8.07 3.86 7.84
N MET A 30 -8.72 4.97 8.20
CA MET A 30 -9.59 5.73 7.30
C MET A 30 -8.95 7.08 7.00
N LEU A 31 -9.02 7.50 5.74
CA LEU A 31 -8.50 8.78 5.26
C LEU A 31 -9.53 9.44 4.35
N THR A 32 -9.55 10.77 4.36
CA THR A 32 -10.29 11.57 3.38
C THR A 32 -9.31 12.39 2.55
N ARG A 33 -9.53 12.43 1.24
CA ARG A 33 -8.70 13.19 0.29
C ARG A 33 -9.58 13.93 -0.70
N SER A 34 -9.01 14.95 -1.32
CA SER A 34 -9.63 15.64 -2.43
C SER A 34 -8.61 15.95 -3.51
N THR A 35 -9.08 16.00 -4.76
CA THR A 35 -8.28 16.41 -5.92
C THR A 35 -9.21 16.92 -7.03
N LYS A 36 -8.64 17.25 -8.18
CA LYS A 36 -9.36 17.58 -9.40
C LYS A 36 -9.26 16.43 -10.41
N ALA A 37 -10.21 16.36 -11.34
CA ALA A 37 -10.17 15.42 -12.45
C ALA A 37 -8.81 15.49 -13.18
N GLY A 38 -8.19 14.33 -13.42
CA GLY A 38 -6.87 14.21 -14.05
C GLY A 38 -5.67 14.63 -13.19
N GLN A 39 -5.86 15.15 -11.97
CA GLN A 39 -4.77 15.60 -11.11
C GLN A 39 -4.39 14.54 -10.07
N GLU A 40 -3.13 14.11 -10.09
CA GLU A 40 -2.59 13.17 -9.10
C GLU A 40 -2.73 13.73 -7.66
N VAL A 41 -3.01 12.85 -6.70
CA VAL A 41 -3.00 13.16 -5.27
C VAL A 41 -2.36 12.04 -4.47
N GLY A 42 -1.54 12.40 -3.49
CA GLY A 42 -1.02 11.46 -2.51
C GLY A 42 -2.09 11.07 -1.49
N ILE A 43 -2.55 9.83 -1.54
CA ILE A 43 -3.63 9.36 -0.65
C ILE A 43 -3.12 8.79 0.66
N GLY A 44 -1.85 8.40 0.73
CA GLY A 44 -1.19 8.01 1.97
C GLY A 44 0.29 7.72 1.72
N PHE A 45 1.04 7.45 2.78
CA PHE A 45 2.41 6.97 2.66
C PHE A 45 2.76 6.04 3.81
N ALA A 46 3.70 5.14 3.53
CA ALA A 46 4.21 4.18 4.48
C ALA A 46 5.71 4.43 4.68
N VAL A 47 6.12 4.59 5.93
CA VAL A 47 7.51 4.80 6.31
C VAL A 47 7.87 3.92 7.49
N ARG A 48 9.01 3.24 7.40
CA ARG A 48 9.61 2.48 8.48
C ARG A 48 11.12 2.46 8.30
N TRP A 49 11.84 2.32 9.40
CA TRP A 49 13.29 2.19 9.40
C TRP A 49 13.73 1.09 10.38
N ASN A 50 14.97 0.61 10.19
CA ASN A 50 15.64 -0.28 11.13
C ASN A 50 16.47 0.52 12.16
N LYS A 51 17.15 -0.17 13.08
CA LYS A 51 17.99 0.47 14.12
C LYS A 51 19.14 1.32 13.56
N ASN A 52 19.55 1.08 12.31
CA ASN A 52 20.58 1.87 11.61
C ASN A 52 19.97 3.07 10.86
N CYS A 53 18.68 3.34 11.05
CA CYS A 53 17.89 4.36 10.37
C CYS A 53 17.77 4.14 8.85
N GLU A 54 18.02 2.92 8.37
CA GLU A 54 17.85 2.57 6.96
C GLU A 54 16.37 2.31 6.66
N PRO A 55 15.87 2.75 5.49
CA PRO A 55 14.48 2.54 5.13
C PRO A 55 14.17 1.05 4.94
N VAL A 56 13.07 0.62 5.56
CA VAL A 56 12.42 -0.65 5.26
C VAL A 56 11.18 -0.28 4.45
N LEU A 57 11.00 -0.86 3.26
CA LEU A 57 9.85 -0.57 2.40
C LEU A 57 8.82 -1.71 2.48
N PRO A 58 7.51 -1.40 2.49
CA PRO A 58 6.46 -2.40 2.56
C PRO A 58 6.15 -2.96 1.18
N ARG A 59 5.35 -4.02 1.15
CA ARG A 59 4.58 -4.37 -0.03
C ARG A 59 3.25 -3.62 0.01
N LEU A 60 2.83 -3.10 -1.14
CA LEU A 60 1.54 -2.44 -1.30
C LEU A 60 0.70 -3.22 -2.29
N SER A 61 -0.56 -3.50 -1.94
CA SER A 61 -1.51 -4.15 -2.83
C SER A 61 -2.88 -3.51 -2.78
N ILE A 62 -3.59 -3.55 -3.90
CA ILE A 62 -4.98 -3.13 -4.00
C ILE A 62 -5.85 -4.16 -3.30
N VAL A 63 -6.79 -3.71 -2.48
CA VAL A 63 -7.83 -4.58 -1.94
C VAL A 63 -9.15 -4.32 -2.66
N THR A 64 -9.57 -3.06 -2.71
CA THR A 64 -10.74 -2.59 -3.47
C THR A 64 -10.25 -1.53 -4.43
N PRO A 65 -10.24 -1.77 -5.76
CA PRO A 65 -9.77 -0.79 -6.72
C PRO A 65 -10.70 0.43 -6.78
N PRO A 66 -10.19 1.62 -7.13
CA PRO A 66 -11.04 2.77 -7.41
C PRO A 66 -11.95 2.51 -8.61
N SER A 67 -13.10 3.18 -8.67
CA SER A 67 -14.00 3.08 -9.82
C SER A 67 -13.66 4.09 -10.92
N HIS A 68 -12.99 5.19 -10.56
CA HIS A 68 -12.81 6.34 -11.43
C HIS A 68 -11.39 6.89 -11.44
N GLY A 69 -10.40 6.00 -11.28
CA GLY A 69 -9.00 6.36 -11.39
C GLY A 69 -8.07 5.15 -11.35
N SER A 70 -6.81 5.41 -11.04
CA SER A 70 -5.77 4.39 -10.90
C SER A 70 -4.87 4.66 -9.71
N LEU A 71 -4.13 3.64 -9.29
CA LEU A 71 -3.15 3.73 -8.22
C LEU A 71 -1.74 3.44 -8.73
N CYS A 72 -0.77 4.15 -8.15
CA CYS A 72 0.63 3.81 -8.29
C CYS A 72 1.43 4.21 -7.03
N GLY A 73 2.65 3.71 -6.91
CA GLY A 73 3.55 3.98 -5.79
C GLY A 73 4.67 4.94 -6.20
N ARG A 74 4.97 5.92 -5.35
CA ARG A 74 6.11 6.83 -5.54
C ARG A 74 7.01 6.81 -4.32
N THR A 75 8.31 6.56 -4.51
CA THR A 75 9.27 6.71 -3.42
C THR A 75 9.49 8.20 -3.17
N ILE A 76 9.28 8.63 -1.93
CA ILE A 76 9.51 10.01 -1.50
C ILE A 76 10.55 10.04 -0.37
N THR A 77 11.18 11.18 -0.18
CA THR A 77 12.07 11.42 0.96
C THR A 77 11.30 12.17 2.03
N VAL A 78 11.28 11.63 3.25
CA VAL A 78 10.65 12.26 4.42
C VAL A 78 11.68 12.46 5.52
N THR A 79 11.44 13.43 6.41
CA THR A 79 12.21 13.56 7.65
C THR A 79 11.50 12.84 8.78
N ILE A 80 12.23 12.00 9.51
CA ILE A 80 11.72 11.32 10.69
C ILE A 80 11.43 12.37 11.77
N ARG A 81 10.16 12.52 12.14
CA ARG A 81 9.72 13.48 13.17
C ARG A 81 9.67 12.86 14.56
N LYS A 82 9.27 11.59 14.64
CA LYS A 82 9.11 10.84 15.88
C LYS A 82 9.11 9.35 15.58
N ASN A 83 9.66 8.54 16.50
CA ASN A 83 9.42 7.10 16.51
C ASN A 83 8.07 6.81 17.18
N LEU A 84 7.17 6.17 16.43
CA LEU A 84 5.81 5.84 16.88
C LEU A 84 5.69 4.44 17.48
N VAL A 85 6.77 3.64 17.45
CA VAL A 85 6.77 2.24 17.89
C VAL A 85 7.45 2.11 19.25
N THR A 86 8.52 2.86 19.48
CA THR A 86 9.31 2.85 20.72
C THR A 86 9.70 4.27 21.12
N ASP A 87 10.09 4.47 22.37
CA ASP A 87 10.57 5.78 22.86
C ASP A 87 11.94 6.20 22.30
N ASP A 88 12.69 5.27 21.69
CA ASP A 88 13.97 5.57 21.02
C ASP A 88 13.80 6.57 19.87
N GLN A 89 14.40 7.76 20.02
CA GLN A 89 14.38 8.85 19.04
C GLN A 89 15.70 8.99 18.23
N THR A 90 16.60 8.00 18.27
CA THR A 90 17.93 8.07 17.61
C THR A 90 17.88 8.46 16.14
N CYS A 91 16.83 8.06 15.42
CA CYS A 91 16.67 8.36 13.99
C CYS A 91 15.95 9.68 13.69
N VAL A 92 15.43 10.39 14.69
CA VAL A 92 14.73 11.67 14.49
C VAL A 92 15.66 12.69 13.84
N GLY A 93 15.11 13.49 12.92
CA GLY A 93 15.85 14.48 12.14
C GLY A 93 16.52 13.93 10.88
N ARG A 94 16.71 12.61 10.77
CA ARG A 94 17.26 11.99 9.56
C ARG A 94 16.24 11.98 8.43
N ARG A 95 16.76 12.08 7.20
CA ARG A 95 15.99 11.81 5.97
C ARG A 95 15.98 10.32 5.70
N THR A 96 14.81 9.80 5.36
CA THR A 96 14.64 8.40 4.97
C THR A 96 13.65 8.29 3.81
N ARG A 97 13.63 7.12 3.16
CA ARG A 97 12.69 6.84 2.08
C ARG A 97 11.37 6.35 2.66
N ALA A 98 10.29 6.86 2.10
CA ALA A 98 8.93 6.38 2.31
C ALA A 98 8.32 5.99 0.95
N LEU A 99 7.31 5.13 0.98
CA LEU A 99 6.53 4.78 -0.20
C LEU A 99 5.17 5.48 -0.10
N GLN A 100 4.92 6.45 -0.98
CA GLN A 100 3.66 7.17 -1.11
C GLN A 100 2.75 6.44 -2.09
N VAL A 101 1.46 6.33 -1.74
CA VAL A 101 0.41 5.86 -2.65
C VAL A 101 -0.19 7.08 -3.34
N ILE A 102 -0.17 7.05 -4.67
CA ILE A 102 -0.69 8.09 -5.54
C ILE A 102 -1.96 7.57 -6.19
N TYR A 103 -2.99 8.40 -6.17
CA TYR A 103 -4.23 8.20 -6.92
C TYR A 103 -4.32 9.22 -8.05
N THR A 104 -4.70 8.76 -9.23
CA THR A 104 -4.94 9.61 -10.40
C THR A 104 -6.37 9.38 -10.89
N PRO A 105 -7.29 10.33 -10.67
CA PRO A 105 -8.65 10.22 -11.19
C PRO A 105 -8.66 10.35 -12.70
N ARG A 106 -9.67 9.75 -13.34
CA ARG A 106 -9.95 9.99 -14.75
C ARG A 106 -10.21 11.47 -14.99
N ALA A 107 -9.75 11.98 -16.13
CA ALA A 107 -9.85 13.40 -16.47
C ALA A 107 -11.30 13.86 -16.78
N ASP A 108 -12.19 12.92 -17.08
CA ASP A 108 -13.59 13.14 -17.43
C ASP A 108 -14.56 12.87 -16.25
N PHE A 109 -14.03 12.53 -15.07
CA PHE A 109 -14.85 12.20 -13.91
C PHE A 109 -14.80 13.28 -12.83
N SER A 110 -15.95 13.57 -12.25
CA SER A 110 -16.09 14.36 -11.02
C SER A 110 -17.15 13.70 -10.14
N GLY A 111 -16.91 13.69 -8.84
CA GLY A 111 -17.73 12.98 -7.86
C GLY A 111 -16.89 12.24 -6.83
N PRO A 112 -17.53 11.43 -5.99
CA PRO A 112 -16.84 10.59 -5.03
C PRO A 112 -16.19 9.38 -5.71
N ASP A 113 -15.06 8.94 -5.18
CA ASP A 113 -14.46 7.64 -5.44
C ASP A 113 -13.92 7.06 -4.12
N THR A 114 -13.73 5.75 -4.08
CA THR A 114 -13.26 5.05 -2.88
C THR A 114 -12.21 4.03 -3.25
N VAL A 115 -11.25 3.81 -2.37
CA VAL A 115 -10.20 2.81 -2.58
C VAL A 115 -9.77 2.20 -1.27
N ASP A 116 -9.55 0.88 -1.29
CA ASP A 116 -8.89 0.17 -0.20
C ASP A 116 -7.55 -0.37 -0.68
N TYR A 117 -6.50 -0.12 0.08
CA TYR A 117 -5.19 -0.73 -0.15
C TYR A 117 -4.59 -1.29 1.12
N MET A 118 -3.71 -2.26 0.96
CA MET A 118 -3.01 -2.93 2.06
C MET A 118 -1.54 -2.50 2.09
N ILE A 119 -1.06 -2.14 3.29
CA ILE A 119 0.35 -1.96 3.58
C ILE A 119 0.83 -3.20 4.34
N ASP A 120 1.68 -4.01 3.70
CA ASP A 120 2.18 -5.26 4.29
C ASP A 120 3.67 -5.16 4.65
N TRP A 121 3.95 -5.20 5.95
CA TRP A 121 5.28 -5.25 6.56
C TRP A 121 5.70 -6.68 6.95
N ARG A 122 5.10 -7.71 6.34
CA ARG A 122 5.17 -9.15 6.64
C ARG A 122 4.57 -9.57 7.98
N ARG A 123 4.92 -8.86 9.06
CA ARG A 123 4.42 -9.14 10.42
C ARG A 123 3.22 -8.29 10.82
N PHE A 124 3.05 -7.17 10.13
CA PHE A 124 2.01 -6.20 10.41
C PHE A 124 1.37 -5.79 9.10
N ARG A 125 0.05 -5.78 9.09
CA ARG A 125 -0.74 -5.33 7.96
C ARG A 125 -1.57 -4.13 8.37
N THR A 126 -1.73 -3.20 7.46
CA THR A 126 -2.65 -2.08 7.63
C THR A 126 -3.50 -1.94 6.39
N ARG A 127 -4.78 -2.24 6.53
CA ARG A 127 -5.81 -1.88 5.54
C ARG A 127 -6.08 -0.38 5.66
N THR A 128 -5.96 0.33 4.56
CA THR A 128 -6.28 1.76 4.50
C THR A 128 -7.45 1.95 3.55
N HIS A 129 -8.56 2.45 4.09
CA HIS A 129 -9.72 2.93 3.35
C HIS A 129 -9.55 4.43 3.08
N VAL A 130 -9.82 4.84 1.84
CA VAL A 130 -9.74 6.25 1.46
C VAL A 130 -11.00 6.68 0.72
N ASP A 131 -11.69 7.66 1.29
CA ASP A 131 -12.73 8.43 0.61
C ASP A 131 -12.08 9.58 -0.17
N ILE A 132 -12.38 9.70 -1.47
CA ILE A 132 -11.78 10.69 -2.36
C ILE A 132 -12.86 11.52 -3.01
N GLN A 133 -12.79 12.84 -2.85
CA GLN A 133 -13.67 13.76 -3.56
C GLN A 133 -12.97 14.40 -4.76
N ILE A 134 -13.55 14.23 -5.95
CA ILE A 134 -12.97 14.69 -7.20
C ILE A 134 -13.78 15.86 -7.74
N ALA A 135 -13.17 17.04 -7.73
CA ALA A 135 -13.76 18.23 -8.34
C ALA A 135 -13.54 18.24 -9.85
N PRO A 136 -14.38 18.94 -10.63
CA PRO A 136 -14.12 19.19 -12.05
C PRO A 136 -12.75 19.85 -12.29
N ALA A 137 -12.17 19.60 -13.46
CA ALA A 137 -10.96 20.31 -13.88
C ALA A 137 -11.26 21.81 -14.02
N THR A 138 -10.33 22.67 -13.59
CA THR A 138 -10.48 24.14 -13.65
C THR A 138 -10.11 24.71 -15.02
N GLU A 139 -9.33 23.96 -15.80
CA GLU A 139 -9.00 24.26 -17.19
C GLU A 139 -9.07 22.94 -17.98
N PRO A 140 -9.28 22.98 -19.31
CA PRO A 140 -9.08 21.79 -20.13
C PRO A 140 -7.61 21.39 -19.99
N LEU A 141 -7.34 20.37 -19.18
CA LEU A 141 -6.05 19.69 -19.28
C LEU A 141 -5.90 19.28 -20.74
N ALA A 142 -4.77 19.63 -21.37
CA ALA A 142 -4.45 19.07 -22.67
C ALA A 142 -4.69 17.57 -22.56
N LYS A 143 -5.66 17.05 -23.32
CA LYS A 143 -6.12 15.67 -23.17
C LYS A 143 -4.87 14.82 -23.10
N PRO A 144 -4.51 14.23 -21.94
CA PRO A 144 -3.37 13.33 -21.93
C PRO A 144 -3.71 12.29 -23.00
N ALA A 145 -2.77 12.01 -23.90
CA ALA A 145 -2.90 10.86 -24.80
C ALA A 145 -3.42 9.73 -23.92
N ASN A 146 -4.56 9.15 -24.30
CA ASN A 146 -5.40 8.32 -23.45
C ASN A 146 -4.61 7.16 -22.80
N ILE A 147 -3.88 7.46 -21.73
CA ILE A 147 -3.31 6.49 -20.82
C ILE A 147 -4.22 6.55 -19.60
N GLU A 148 -5.50 6.25 -19.82
CA GLU A 148 -6.38 5.80 -18.75
C GLU A 148 -5.71 4.53 -18.21
N THR A 149 -4.96 4.70 -17.12
CA THR A 149 -4.35 3.56 -16.45
C THR A 149 -5.50 2.82 -15.80
N ALA A 150 -5.62 1.52 -16.09
CA ALA A 150 -6.71 0.73 -15.53
C ALA A 150 -6.70 0.82 -13.98
N PRO A 151 -7.85 0.75 -13.31
CA PRO A 151 -7.93 0.82 -11.85
C PRO A 151 -7.18 -0.27 -11.07
N GLY A 152 -6.66 -1.27 -11.79
CA GLY A 152 -6.15 -2.50 -11.21
C GLY A 152 -7.28 -3.44 -10.76
N LYS A 153 -6.91 -4.54 -10.12
CA LYS A 153 -7.81 -5.56 -9.59
C LYS A 153 -7.51 -5.83 -8.12
N PRO A 154 -8.48 -6.37 -7.36
CA PRO A 154 -8.20 -6.89 -6.03
C PRO A 154 -7.02 -7.85 -6.04
N GLY A 155 -6.04 -7.60 -5.17
CA GLY A 155 -4.81 -8.38 -5.05
C GLY A 155 -3.64 -7.88 -5.90
N ASP A 156 -3.86 -6.97 -6.86
CA ASP A 156 -2.77 -6.42 -7.66
C ASP A 156 -1.77 -5.66 -6.78
N MET A 157 -0.48 -5.80 -7.09
CA MET A 157 0.55 -5.00 -6.47
C MET A 157 0.47 -3.57 -6.97
N ILE A 158 0.58 -2.60 -6.06
CA ILE A 158 0.72 -1.19 -6.44
C ILE A 158 2.14 -1.00 -6.96
N VAL A 159 2.27 -0.85 -8.28
CA VAL A 159 3.54 -0.70 -8.98
C VAL A 159 4.04 0.74 -8.96
N PRO A 160 5.34 0.99 -9.23
CA PRO A 160 5.85 2.35 -9.36
C PRO A 160 5.07 3.18 -10.37
N CYS A 161 4.81 4.44 -10.04
CA CYS A 161 4.23 5.38 -10.99
C CYS A 161 5.10 5.49 -12.23
N ALA A 162 4.47 5.61 -13.40
CA ALA A 162 5.17 6.00 -14.61
C ALA A 162 5.93 7.31 -14.33
N PRO A 163 7.16 7.47 -14.86
CA PRO A 163 7.83 8.77 -14.79
C PRO A 163 6.87 9.80 -15.40
N LEU A 164 6.78 10.96 -14.76
CA LEU A 164 6.10 12.11 -15.35
C LEU A 164 6.92 12.51 -16.57
N MET A 165 6.69 11.86 -17.72
CA MET A 165 7.35 12.21 -18.95
C MET A 165 6.86 13.61 -19.30
N SER A 166 7.66 14.64 -19.02
CA SER A 166 7.59 15.87 -19.80
C SER A 166 7.68 15.44 -21.25
N ALA A 167 6.68 15.79 -22.07
CA ALA A 167 6.64 15.50 -23.49
C ALA A 167 8.05 15.48 -24.09
N ALA A 168 8.52 14.30 -24.53
CA ALA A 168 9.78 14.22 -25.22
C ALA A 168 9.67 15.10 -26.48
N PRO A 169 10.63 15.99 -26.76
CA PRO A 169 10.65 16.67 -28.05
C PRO A 169 10.74 15.58 -29.12
N ASN A 170 9.82 15.61 -30.09
CA ASN A 170 9.85 14.77 -31.27
C ASN A 170 11.22 14.93 -31.95
N TYR A 171 12.14 14.00 -31.70
CA TYR A 171 13.25 13.75 -32.59
C TYR A 171 12.63 13.01 -33.80
N ARG A 172 12.36 13.77 -34.86
CA ARG A 172 12.18 13.19 -36.18
C ARG A 172 13.54 12.67 -36.63
N GLU A 173 13.68 11.35 -36.70
CA GLU A 173 14.63 10.73 -37.62
C GLU A 173 14.30 11.22 -39.02
N THR A 174 15.17 12.08 -39.55
CA THR A 174 15.23 12.31 -40.98
C THR A 174 16.47 11.58 -41.46
N ILE A 175 16.22 10.54 -42.24
CA ILE A 175 17.19 9.74 -43.00
C ILE A 175 17.88 10.64 -44.03
#